data_AF-A0A414W2G8-F1
#
_entry.id   AF-A0A414W2G8-F1
#
_cell.length_a   1.000
_cell.length_b   1.000
_cell.length_c   1.000
_cell.angle_alpha   90.00
_cell.angle_beta   90.00
_cell.angle_gamma   90.00
#
_symmetry.space_group_name_H-M   'P 1'
#
loop_
_entity.id
_entity.type
_entity.pdbx_description
1 polymer ?
#
loop_
_entity_poly.entity_id
_entity_poly.type
_entity_poly.pdbx_seq_one_letter_code
_entity_poly.pdbx_strand_id
1 'polypeptide(L)'
;MIESVLAALKTGRNIYCDEKNINPLKIHYGDIVILLATRELFRKQKKIDLSFTEFEILHLLMRSPGRVFSKEQIYDIIWNEPYSGDYNVVMRHICNIREKIEDDPRHPVYIQTVRGVGYRFNGNLGSE
;
A
#
# COMPACT_ATOMS: atom_id res chain seq x y z
N MET A 1 -22.00 -15.94 -20.18
CA MET A 1 -20.99 -14.88 -20.40
C MET A 1 -21.41 -13.51 -19.83
N ILE A 2 -22.53 -13.38 -19.11
CA ILE A 2 -23.01 -12.08 -18.56
C ILE A 2 -22.97 -12.06 -17.02
N GLU A 3 -22.68 -13.19 -16.36
CA GLU A 3 -22.68 -13.34 -14.90
C GLU A 3 -21.48 -12.65 -14.20
N SER A 4 -20.34 -12.51 -14.88
CA SER A 4 -19.09 -12.04 -14.24
C SER A 4 -19.05 -10.54 -13.92
N VAL A 5 -19.91 -9.73 -14.55
CA VAL A 5 -19.87 -8.26 -14.45
C VAL A 5 -20.60 -7.74 -13.20
N LEU A 6 -21.58 -8.47 -12.68
CA LEU A 6 -22.38 -8.01 -11.53
C LEU A 6 -21.67 -8.16 -10.18
N ALA A 7 -20.67 -9.04 -10.06
CA ALA A 7 -19.95 -9.24 -8.80
C ALA A 7 -19.06 -8.05 -8.41
N ALA A 8 -18.61 -7.26 -9.38
CA ALA A 8 -17.70 -6.13 -9.16
C ALA A 8 -18.41 -4.82 -8.77
N LEU A 9 -19.74 -4.76 -8.86
CA LEU A 9 -20.50 -3.52 -8.61
C LEU A 9 -20.87 -3.26 -7.14
N LYS A 10 -20.31 -4.00 -6.17
CA LYS A 10 -20.54 -3.73 -4.73
C LYS A 10 -19.37 -3.13 -3.95
N THR A 11 -18.18 -3.02 -4.55
CA THR A 11 -17.05 -2.34 -3.93
C THR A 11 -16.20 -1.80 -5.06
N GLY A 12 -16.15 -0.48 -5.24
CA GLY A 12 -15.51 0.24 -6.35
C GLY A 12 -14.02 -0.06 -6.56
N ARG A 13 -13.71 -1.27 -7.03
CA ARG A 13 -12.40 -1.68 -7.50
C ARG A 13 -12.51 -1.93 -8.99
N ASN A 14 -11.99 -0.98 -9.77
CA ASN A 14 -11.79 -1.15 -11.19
C ASN A 14 -10.64 -2.13 -11.41
N ILE A 15 -10.95 -3.42 -11.55
CA ILE A 15 -10.00 -4.45 -11.99
C ILE A 15 -10.19 -4.57 -13.49
N TYR A 16 -9.36 -3.88 -14.27
CA TYR A 16 -9.23 -4.13 -15.70
C TYR A 16 -8.25 -5.28 -15.91
N CYS A 17 -8.75 -6.41 -16.41
CA CYS A 17 -7.91 -7.44 -17.02
C CYS A 17 -8.27 -7.48 -18.51
N ASP A 18 -7.32 -7.10 -19.37
CA ASP A 18 -7.40 -7.28 -20.83
C ASP A 18 -6.56 -8.52 -21.21
N GLU A 19 -7.12 -9.41 -22.02
CA GLU A 19 -6.60 -10.75 -22.32
C GLU A 19 -5.40 -10.77 -23.29
N LYS A 20 -4.89 -9.62 -23.74
CA LYS A 20 -3.80 -9.55 -24.75
C LYS A 20 -2.53 -8.78 -24.35
N ASN A 21 -2.42 -8.34 -23.10
CA ASN A 21 -1.19 -7.73 -22.59
C ASN A 21 -0.89 -8.26 -21.20
N ILE A 22 0.33 -8.77 -20.98
CA ILE A 22 0.87 -8.97 -19.62
C ILE A 22 1.15 -7.57 -19.06
N ASN A 23 0.09 -6.81 -18.77
CA ASN A 23 0.23 -5.47 -18.22
C ASN A 23 0.67 -5.62 -16.77
N PRO A 24 1.77 -4.97 -16.36
CA PRO A 24 2.18 -4.99 -14.97
C PRO A 24 1.04 -4.45 -14.12
N LEU A 25 0.63 -5.22 -13.12
CA LEU A 25 -0.45 -4.88 -12.20
C LEU A 25 -0.17 -3.48 -11.64
N LYS A 26 -0.89 -2.46 -12.14
CA LYS A 26 -0.71 -1.05 -11.79
C LYS A 26 -1.76 -0.68 -10.76
N ILE A 27 -1.33 -0.11 -9.64
CA ILE A 27 -2.20 0.33 -8.56
C ILE A 27 -2.14 1.84 -8.46
N HIS A 28 -3.29 2.49 -8.30
CA HIS A 28 -3.41 3.95 -8.22
C HIS A 28 -4.20 4.37 -6.99
N TYR A 29 -3.68 5.31 -6.20
CA TYR A 29 -4.37 5.96 -5.08
C TYR A 29 -3.92 7.40 -4.96
N GLY A 30 -4.85 8.35 -5.02
CA GLY A 30 -4.52 9.78 -5.01
C GLY A 30 -3.46 10.10 -6.08
N ASP A 31 -2.34 10.67 -5.66
CA ASP A 31 -1.22 10.99 -6.54
C ASP A 31 -0.20 9.85 -6.71
N ILE A 32 -0.41 8.71 -6.03
CA ILE A 32 0.52 7.58 -6.00
C ILE A 32 0.13 6.55 -7.06
N VAL A 33 1.14 6.15 -7.84
CA VAL A 33 1.09 5.06 -8.80
C VAL A 33 2.14 4.04 -8.42
N ILE A 34 1.76 2.76 -8.32
CA ILE A 34 2.71 1.64 -8.17
C ILE A 34 2.64 0.73 -9.39
N LEU A 35 3.81 0.36 -9.90
CA LEU A 35 4.00 -0.70 -10.89
C LEU A 35 4.53 -1.95 -10.18
N LEU A 36 3.68 -2.97 -10.00
CA LEU A 36 4.05 -4.12 -9.17
C LEU A 36 5.15 -4.99 -9.79
N ALA A 37 5.17 -5.14 -11.11
CA ALA A 37 6.17 -5.98 -11.78
C ALA A 37 7.59 -5.40 -11.67
N THR A 38 7.73 -4.07 -11.72
CA THR A 38 9.03 -3.38 -11.65
C THR A 38 9.36 -2.86 -10.25
N ARG A 39 8.43 -2.98 -9.29
CA ARG A 39 8.52 -2.41 -7.94
C ARG A 39 8.78 -0.91 -7.92
N GLU A 40 8.20 -0.18 -8.85
CA GLU A 40 8.38 1.26 -8.97
C GLU A 40 7.20 2.01 -8.38
N LEU A 41 7.50 3.06 -7.61
CA LEU A 41 6.51 4.02 -7.11
C LEU A 41 6.73 5.37 -7.77
N PHE A 42 5.63 5.97 -8.20
CA PHE A 42 5.60 7.34 -8.68
C PHE A 42 4.61 8.14 -7.86
N ARG A 43 4.95 9.40 -7.60
CA ARG A 43 4.05 10.37 -6.98
C ARG A 43 4.08 11.65 -7.79
N LYS A 44 2.91 12.17 -8.21
CA LYS A 44 2.83 13.37 -9.07
C LYS A 44 3.78 13.27 -10.27
N GLN A 45 3.82 12.10 -10.91
CA GLN A 45 4.68 11.74 -12.06
C GLN A 45 6.20 11.71 -11.79
N LYS A 46 6.65 11.90 -10.54
CA LYS A 46 8.06 11.75 -10.15
C LYS A 46 8.29 10.37 -9.55
N LYS A 47 9.34 9.67 -10.00
CA LYS A 47 9.77 8.41 -9.40
C LYS A 47 10.24 8.66 -7.97
N ILE A 48 9.81 7.79 -7.06
CA ILE A 48 10.20 7.81 -5.65
C ILE A 48 10.95 6.52 -5.36
N ASP A 49 12.18 6.64 -4.87
CA ASP A 49 12.99 5.49 -4.55
C ASP A 49 12.66 4.96 -3.15
N LEU A 50 12.17 3.73 -3.11
CA LEU A 50 11.95 2.96 -1.90
C LEU A 50 13.03 1.88 -1.78
N SER A 51 13.46 1.59 -0.56
CA SER A 51 14.19 0.35 -0.30
C SER A 51 13.26 -0.85 -0.53
N PHE A 52 13.84 -2.04 -0.68
CA PHE A 52 13.08 -3.28 -0.81
C PHE A 52 12.04 -3.43 0.32
N THR A 53 12.46 -3.27 1.57
CA THR A 53 11.58 -3.42 2.74
C THR A 53 10.49 -2.36 2.78
N GLU A 54 10.80 -1.12 2.42
CA GLU A 54 9.81 -0.04 2.36
C GLU A 54 8.74 -0.32 1.31
N PHE A 55 9.15 -0.81 0.13
CA PHE A 55 8.22 -1.23 -0.92
C PHE A 55 7.31 -2.37 -0.44
N GLU A 56 7.87 -3.42 0.16
CA GLU A 56 7.08 -4.57 0.61
C GLU A 56 6.10 -4.19 1.72
N ILE A 57 6.49 -3.34 2.68
CA ILE A 57 5.59 -2.80 3.71
C ILE A 57 4.45 -1.99 3.07
N LEU A 58 4.78 -1.07 2.16
CA LEU A 58 3.77 -0.25 1.50
C LEU A 58 2.81 -1.13 0.67
N HIS A 59 3.34 -2.07 -0.09
CA HIS A 59 2.58 -3.01 -0.90
C HIS A 59 1.64 -3.89 -0.05
N LEU A 60 2.11 -4.38 1.10
CA LEU A 60 1.28 -5.13 2.07
C LEU A 60 0.05 -4.32 2.49
N LEU A 61 0.25 -3.06 2.90
CA LEU A 61 -0.83 -2.18 3.33
C LEU A 61 -1.77 -1.85 2.16
N MET A 62 -1.24 -1.58 0.97
CA MET A 62 -2.01 -1.21 -0.23
C MET A 62 -2.81 -2.35 -0.83
N ARG A 63 -2.39 -3.61 -0.64
CA ARG A 63 -3.15 -4.79 -1.07
C ARG A 63 -4.44 -4.97 -0.28
N SER A 64 -4.50 -4.43 0.94
CA SER A 64 -5.68 -4.44 1.81
C SER A 64 -6.01 -3.04 2.35
N PRO A 65 -6.42 -2.07 1.51
CA PRO A 65 -6.74 -0.72 1.96
C PRO A 65 -7.83 -0.74 3.03
N GLY A 66 -7.68 0.11 4.05
CA GLY A 66 -8.58 0.18 5.19
C GLY A 66 -8.34 -0.89 6.26
N ARG A 67 -7.72 -2.04 5.91
CA ARG A 67 -7.33 -3.06 6.90
C ARG A 67 -6.19 -2.55 7.77
N VAL A 68 -6.33 -2.76 9.08
CA VAL A 68 -5.28 -2.45 10.06
C VAL A 68 -4.37 -3.65 10.20
N PHE A 69 -3.07 -3.41 10.12
CA PHE A 69 -2.02 -4.36 10.46
C PHE A 69 -1.28 -3.88 11.69
N SER A 70 -1.11 -4.76 12.67
CA SER A 70 -0.29 -4.48 13.85
C SER A 70 1.21 -4.44 13.49
N LYS A 71 2.05 -3.96 14.41
CA LYS A 71 3.49 -3.90 14.16
C LYS A 71 4.10 -5.29 14.04
N GLU A 72 3.64 -6.19 14.91
CA GLU A 72 3.95 -7.62 14.94
C GLU A 72 3.57 -8.26 13.61
N GLN A 73 2.34 -8.04 13.13
CA GLN A 73 1.88 -8.59 11.85
C GLN A 73 2.71 -8.09 10.67
N ILE A 74 3.07 -6.81 10.64
CA ILE A 74 3.93 -6.28 9.58
C ILE A 74 5.31 -6.93 9.66
N TYR A 75 5.88 -7.06 10.86
CA TYR A 75 7.18 -7.71 11.05
C TYR A 75 7.15 -9.15 10.56
N ASP A 76 6.22 -9.96 11.08
CA ASP A 76 6.11 -11.39 10.78
C ASP A 76 5.95 -11.63 9.28
N ILE A 77 5.16 -10.81 8.59
CA ILE A 77 4.92 -10.96 7.15
C ILE A 77 6.14 -10.55 6.31
N ILE A 78 6.80 -9.45 6.68
CA ILE A 78 7.86 -8.85 5.85
C ILE A 78 9.21 -9.55 6.06
N TRP A 79 9.50 -9.98 7.29
CA TRP A 79 10.72 -10.71 7.63
C TRP A 79 10.54 -12.24 7.60
N ASN A 80 9.31 -12.74 7.54
CA ASN A 80 8.99 -14.17 7.50
C ASN A 80 9.58 -14.96 8.69
N GLU A 81 9.60 -14.32 9.86
CA GLU A 81 10.06 -14.91 11.11
C GLU A 81 9.23 -14.34 12.28
N PRO A 82 9.10 -15.06 13.39
CA PRO A 82 8.41 -14.55 14.56
C PRO A 82 9.07 -13.27 15.08
N TYR A 83 8.23 -12.29 15.40
CA TYR A 83 8.61 -11.04 16.01
C TYR A 83 9.69 -11.16 17.10
N SER A 84 10.78 -10.41 16.92
CA SER A 84 12.01 -10.47 17.74
C SER A 84 12.01 -9.53 18.95
N GLY A 85 10.98 -8.70 19.16
CA GLY A 85 10.90 -7.77 20.29
C GLY A 85 11.25 -6.31 20.00
N ASP A 86 11.73 -5.97 18.79
CA ASP A 86 12.03 -4.59 18.39
C ASP A 86 11.00 -3.99 17.42
N TYR A 87 9.95 -3.35 17.96
CA TYR A 87 8.97 -2.61 17.17
C TYR A 87 9.57 -1.45 16.37
N ASN A 88 10.77 -0.97 16.74
CA ASN A 88 11.33 0.24 16.17
C ASN A 88 11.70 0.07 14.70
N VAL A 89 11.98 -1.17 14.25
CA VAL A 89 12.31 -1.41 12.83
C VAL A 89 11.12 -1.10 11.91
N VAL A 90 9.93 -1.63 12.24
CA VAL A 90 8.70 -1.33 11.48
C VAL A 90 8.38 0.16 11.54
N MET A 91 8.49 0.76 12.72
CA MET A 91 8.21 2.19 12.89
C MET A 91 9.16 3.07 12.06
N ARG A 92 10.45 2.75 12.02
CA ARG A 92 11.45 3.46 11.21
C ARG A 92 11.09 3.39 9.73
N HIS A 93 10.74 2.21 9.21
CA HIS A 93 10.34 2.08 7.82
C HIS A 93 9.04 2.84 7.53
N ILE A 94 8.05 2.81 8.42
CA ILE A 94 6.82 3.61 8.25
C ILE A 94 7.12 5.11 8.21
N CYS A 95 8.01 5.60 9.09
CA CYS A 95 8.44 7.00 9.06
C CYS A 95 9.12 7.35 7.73
N ASN A 96 10.09 6.55 7.29
CA ASN A 96 10.80 6.77 6.02
C ASN A 96 9.83 6.74 4.82
N ILE A 97 8.87 5.82 4.79
CA ILE A 97 7.88 5.77 3.71
C ILE A 97 7.08 7.07 3.73
N ARG A 98 6.61 7.53 4.89
CA ARG A 98 5.83 8.77 5.00
C ARG A 98 6.61 9.99 4.55
N GLU A 99 7.89 10.10 4.93
CA GLU A 99 8.79 11.16 4.45
C GLU A 99 8.87 11.23 2.92
N LYS A 100 8.72 10.08 2.25
CA LYS A 100 8.81 9.99 0.79
C LYS A 100 7.47 10.20 0.08
N ILE A 101 6.36 9.75 0.66
CA ILE A 101 5.06 9.68 -0.03
C ILE A 101 4.01 10.69 0.46
N GLU A 102 4.15 11.23 1.66
CA GLU A 102 3.17 12.17 2.22
C GLU A 102 3.53 13.62 1.84
N ASP A 103 2.55 14.54 1.86
CA ASP A 103 2.85 15.98 1.82
C ASP A 103 3.37 16.45 3.19
N ASP A 104 2.77 15.96 4.28
CA ASP A 104 3.24 16.14 5.65
C ASP A 104 3.29 14.78 6.38
N PRO A 105 4.49 14.25 6.69
CA PRO A 105 4.64 12.98 7.40
C PRO A 105 4.00 12.95 8.80
N ARG A 106 3.78 14.11 9.43
CA ARG A 106 3.14 14.25 10.75
C ARG A 106 1.62 14.16 10.68
N HIS A 107 1.05 14.48 9.50
CA HIS A 107 -0.37 14.38 9.22
C HIS A 107 -0.61 13.45 8.01
N PRO A 108 -0.28 12.15 8.14
CA PRO A 108 -0.21 11.26 7.00
C PRO A 108 -1.60 10.93 6.44
N VAL A 109 -1.73 11.07 5.11
CA VAL A 109 -2.93 10.84 4.32
C VAL A 109 -2.97 9.41 3.78
N TYR A 110 -1.82 8.88 3.33
CA TYR A 110 -1.70 7.55 2.72
C TYR A 110 -1.58 6.44 3.78
N ILE A 111 -0.58 6.53 4.65
CA ILE A 111 -0.37 5.52 5.71
C ILE A 111 -0.85 6.09 7.05
N GLN A 112 -2.02 5.68 7.50
CA GLN A 112 -2.63 6.18 8.73
C GLN A 112 -2.21 5.34 9.95
N THR A 113 -1.97 6.02 11.07
CA THR A 113 -1.78 5.36 12.37
C THR A 113 -3.15 5.10 13.01
N VAL A 114 -3.42 3.84 13.36
CA VAL A 114 -4.52 3.48 14.25
C VAL A 114 -3.94 3.33 15.66
N ARG A 115 -4.19 4.33 16.51
CA ARG A 115 -3.58 4.42 17.85
C ARG A 115 -3.82 3.16 18.66
N GLY A 116 -2.76 2.62 19.26
CA GLY A 116 -2.80 1.39 20.05
C GLY A 116 -2.94 0.09 19.25
N VAL A 117 -3.06 0.16 17.91
CA VAL A 117 -3.30 -1.03 17.09
C VAL A 117 -2.20 -1.21 16.04
N GLY A 118 -1.94 -0.20 15.20
CA GLY A 118 -0.99 -0.36 14.09
C GLY A 118 -1.16 0.65 12.97
N TYR A 119 -1.05 0.17 11.73
CA TYR A 119 -1.06 0.99 10.52
C TYR A 119 -2.06 0.46 9.50
N ARG A 120 -2.60 1.36 8.69
CA ARG A 120 -3.44 1.00 7.54
C ARG A 120 -3.13 1.91 6.37
N PHE A 121 -3.33 1.41 5.16
CA PHE A 121 -3.37 2.27 3.98
C PHE A 121 -4.77 2.88 3.85
N ASN A 122 -4.84 4.17 3.53
CA ASN A 122 -6.11 4.85 3.28
C ASN A 122 -6.64 4.49 1.89
N GLY A 123 -7.73 3.73 1.84
CA GLY A 123 -8.36 3.32 0.57
C GLY A 123 -9.25 4.39 -0.06
N ASN A 124 -9.55 5.48 0.65
CA ASN A 124 -10.55 6.47 0.22
C ASN A 124 -9.93 7.65 -0.55
N LEU A 125 -8.78 7.44 -1.19
CA LEU A 125 -7.97 8.49 -1.81
C LEU A 125 -8.37 8.79 -3.27
N GLY A 126 -9.66 8.77 -3.57
CA GLY A 126 -10.18 8.95 -4.92
C GLY A 126 -11.70 8.82 -4.98
N SER A 127 -12.40 9.34 -3.97
CA SER A 127 -13.86 9.36 -3.87
C SER A 127 -14.37 10.78 -4.10
N GLU A 128 -14.12 11.33 -5.28
CA GLU A 128 -14.89 12.45 -5.84
C GLU A 128 -15.31 12.09 -7.27
#